data_AF-A0A8T8WWK1-F1
#
_entry.id   AF-A0A8T8WWK1-F1
#
_cell.length_a   1.000
_cell.length_b   1.000
_cell.length_c   1.000
_cell.angle_alpha   90.00
_cell.angle_beta   90.00
_cell.angle_gamma   90.00
#
_symmetry.space_group_name_H-M   'P 1'
#
loop_
_entity.id
_entity.type
_entity.pdbx_description
1 polymer ?
#
loop_
_entity_poly.entity_id
_entity_poly.type
_entity_poly.pdbx_seq_one_letter_code
_entity_poly.pdbx_strand_id
1 'polypeptide(L)'
;MAPTKSSAKGKGPSSTKGDAKSKPLSSGTKVSKKNVKRPPPKEVKSKARTESSLLKKTKKREYTEKELDLPQLNMITPVGVVKPRGKKKGKTFVDDAEGMMTILAMVNADREGQIESKLMKARQLEEIREAKRKEAEARHAEKKNKLEEVKQSIRSKKHKGGPKADKAASVPDKSSKSKGKRKSVAFA
;
A
#
# COMPACT_ATOMS: atom_id res chain seq x y z
N MET A 1 52.16 -38.86 35.42
CA MET A 1 53.35 -39.31 34.65
C MET A 1 52.89 -40.30 33.58
N ALA A 2 53.42 -40.22 32.36
CA ALA A 2 53.73 -41.40 31.53
C ALA A 2 55.22 -41.79 31.83
N PRO A 3 55.79 -42.96 31.46
CA PRO A 3 55.72 -43.66 30.16
C PRO A 3 54.68 -44.82 30.14
N THR A 4 54.76 -45.98 29.43
CA THR A 4 55.81 -46.70 28.67
C THR A 4 55.30 -47.20 27.28
N LYS A 5 55.64 -48.42 26.83
CA LYS A 5 55.30 -49.04 25.54
C LYS A 5 55.30 -50.58 25.61
N SER A 6 54.49 -51.22 24.74
CA SER A 6 54.89 -52.28 23.77
C SER A 6 54.33 -53.71 23.85
N SER A 7 54.20 -54.28 22.64
CA SER A 7 54.26 -55.71 22.25
C SER A 7 52.96 -56.55 22.13
N ALA A 8 52.96 -57.37 21.06
CA ALA A 8 52.17 -58.59 20.79
C ALA A 8 50.62 -58.51 20.61
N LYS A 9 49.97 -59.38 19.79
CA LYS A 9 50.41 -60.15 18.59
C LYS A 9 49.20 -60.73 17.81
N GLY A 10 49.23 -60.68 16.48
CA GLY A 10 48.36 -61.47 15.58
C GLY A 10 47.15 -60.71 15.02
N LYS A 11 46.50 -61.18 13.94
CA LYS A 11 46.83 -62.30 13.03
C LYS A 11 46.10 -62.08 11.69
N GLY A 12 46.82 -61.96 10.58
CA GLY A 12 46.21 -61.77 9.25
C GLY A 12 46.13 -63.07 8.43
N PRO A 13 45.43 -63.06 7.28
CA PRO A 13 45.65 -64.00 6.19
C PRO A 13 46.38 -63.31 5.02
N SER A 14 47.65 -63.69 4.79
CA SER A 14 48.41 -63.28 3.60
C SER A 14 48.09 -64.17 2.40
N SER A 15 48.24 -63.62 1.19
CA SER A 15 48.06 -64.35 -0.07
C SER A 15 48.97 -65.57 -0.21
N THR A 16 48.42 -66.69 -0.66
CA THR A 16 49.17 -67.88 -1.07
C THR A 16 49.06 -68.09 -2.58
N LYS A 17 50.16 -67.91 -3.31
CA LYS A 17 50.36 -68.57 -4.61
C LYS A 17 50.65 -70.06 -4.38
N GLY A 18 50.30 -70.92 -5.34
CA GLY A 18 50.59 -72.34 -5.29
C GLY A 18 50.21 -73.04 -6.59
N ASP A 19 51.18 -73.22 -7.48
CA ASP A 19 51.02 -73.84 -8.79
C ASP A 19 50.75 -75.36 -8.71
N ALA A 20 49.85 -75.87 -9.55
CA ALA A 20 49.84 -77.29 -9.92
C ALA A 20 49.16 -77.57 -11.28
N LYS A 21 49.92 -78.29 -12.15
CA LYS A 21 49.46 -79.17 -13.25
C LYS A 21 48.51 -78.60 -14.30
N SER A 22 49.11 -78.20 -15.43
CA SER A 22 48.50 -78.33 -16.75
C SER A 22 48.39 -79.80 -17.19
N LYS A 23 47.31 -80.14 -17.90
CA LYS A 23 47.26 -81.15 -18.98
C LYS A 23 45.91 -81.03 -19.71
N PRO A 24 45.86 -80.77 -21.03
CA PRO A 24 44.62 -80.75 -21.80
C PRO A 24 44.26 -82.16 -22.26
N LEU A 25 42.96 -82.43 -22.47
CA LEU A 25 42.54 -83.42 -23.47
C LEU A 25 41.07 -83.25 -23.90
N SER A 26 40.80 -83.63 -25.15
CA SER A 26 39.50 -83.50 -25.81
C SER A 26 38.43 -84.42 -25.21
N SER A 27 37.20 -83.92 -25.04
CA SER A 27 36.00 -84.74 -25.09
C SER A 27 34.79 -83.93 -25.56
N GLY A 28 34.25 -84.28 -26.73
CA GLY A 28 33.12 -83.59 -27.35
C GLY A 28 31.81 -83.84 -26.60
N THR A 29 31.43 -82.93 -25.70
CA THR A 29 30.19 -83.04 -24.93
C THR A 29 28.98 -82.78 -25.84
N LYS A 30 28.32 -83.86 -26.26
CA LYS A 30 27.12 -83.85 -27.11
C LYS A 30 26.01 -83.06 -26.42
N VAL A 31 25.51 -81.99 -27.05
CA VAL A 31 24.50 -81.10 -26.45
C VAL A 31 23.16 -81.80 -26.30
N SER A 32 22.82 -82.22 -25.08
CA SER A 32 21.50 -82.75 -24.74
C SER A 32 20.44 -81.64 -24.83
N LYS A 33 19.60 -81.68 -25.87
CA LYS A 33 18.53 -80.70 -26.11
C LYS A 33 17.40 -80.83 -25.07
N LYS A 34 17.57 -80.27 -23.87
CA LYS A 34 16.43 -80.04 -22.95
C LYS A 34 15.53 -78.97 -23.58
N ASN A 35 14.24 -79.31 -23.75
CA ASN A 35 13.21 -78.38 -24.24
C ASN A 35 12.88 -77.32 -23.18
N VAL A 36 13.73 -76.29 -23.11
CA VAL A 36 13.46 -75.03 -22.39
C VAL A 36 13.05 -74.00 -23.44
N LYS A 37 11.89 -73.35 -23.25
CA LYS A 37 11.46 -72.20 -24.09
C LYS A 37 12.36 -70.98 -23.85
N ARG A 38 13.58 -71.03 -24.36
CA ARG A 38 14.47 -69.86 -24.47
C ARG A 38 14.03 -69.01 -25.66
N PRO A 39 14.02 -67.67 -25.54
CA PRO A 39 13.81 -66.81 -26.71
C PRO A 39 14.94 -67.05 -27.73
N PRO A 40 14.69 -66.84 -29.04
CA PRO A 40 15.72 -66.98 -30.06
C PRO A 40 16.89 -66.01 -29.78
N PRO A 41 18.14 -66.39 -30.09
CA PRO A 41 19.29 -65.52 -29.92
C PRO A 41 19.13 -64.28 -30.78
N LYS A 42 19.00 -63.11 -30.14
CA LYS A 42 18.96 -61.83 -30.87
C LYS A 42 20.36 -61.54 -31.41
N GLU A 43 20.49 -61.42 -32.72
CA GLU A 43 21.71 -60.94 -33.37
C GLU A 43 21.98 -59.48 -32.95
N VAL A 44 22.87 -59.30 -31.98
CA VAL A 44 23.36 -57.98 -31.58
C VAL A 44 24.34 -57.50 -32.65
N LYS A 45 23.80 -56.96 -33.75
CA LYS A 45 24.59 -56.38 -34.84
C LYS A 45 25.58 -55.37 -34.26
N SER A 46 26.87 -55.67 -34.36
CA SER A 46 27.93 -54.88 -33.74
C SER A 46 27.96 -53.48 -34.38
N LYS A 47 27.55 -52.49 -33.59
CA LYS A 47 27.65 -51.06 -33.84
C LYS A 47 28.95 -50.72 -34.58
N ALA A 48 28.85 -50.04 -35.73
CA ALA A 48 30.03 -49.72 -36.52
C ALA A 48 30.99 -48.79 -35.74
N ARG A 49 32.30 -49.02 -35.86
CA ARG A 49 33.33 -48.26 -35.10
C ARG A 49 33.34 -46.76 -35.42
N THR A 50 32.70 -46.36 -36.53
CA THR A 50 32.50 -44.98 -36.99
C THR A 50 31.19 -44.33 -36.50
N GLU A 51 30.35 -45.01 -35.71
CA GLU A 51 29.11 -44.39 -35.21
C GLU A 51 29.39 -43.17 -34.31
N SER A 52 28.69 -42.06 -34.60
CA SER A 52 28.87 -40.76 -33.95
C SER A 52 28.53 -40.74 -32.45
N SER A 53 27.96 -41.83 -31.91
CA SER A 53 27.79 -42.02 -30.47
C SER A 53 29.07 -42.45 -29.77
N LEU A 54 29.95 -43.21 -30.43
CA LEU A 54 31.23 -43.72 -29.88
C LEU A 54 32.36 -42.69 -30.04
N LEU A 55 32.24 -41.79 -31.02
CA LEU A 55 33.21 -40.71 -31.29
C LEU A 55 33.06 -39.51 -30.32
N LYS A 56 31.97 -39.42 -29.58
CA LYS A 56 31.73 -38.35 -28.60
C LYS A 56 32.42 -38.68 -27.29
N LYS A 57 33.47 -37.92 -26.95
CA LYS A 57 34.11 -37.95 -25.63
C LYS A 57 33.05 -37.68 -24.55
N THR A 58 32.70 -38.69 -23.77
CA THR A 58 31.78 -38.53 -22.65
C THR A 58 32.41 -37.62 -21.59
N LYS A 59 31.63 -36.69 -21.03
CA LYS A 59 32.09 -35.92 -19.88
C LYS A 59 32.38 -36.88 -18.73
N LYS A 60 33.49 -36.68 -18.03
CA LYS A 60 33.73 -37.36 -16.74
C LYS A 60 32.61 -36.95 -15.77
N ARG A 61 32.26 -37.83 -14.83
CA ARG A 61 31.36 -37.44 -13.74
C ARG A 61 32.13 -36.51 -12.82
N GLU A 62 31.68 -35.26 -12.76
CA GLU A 62 32.05 -34.30 -11.73
C GLU A 62 31.19 -34.66 -10.51
N TYR A 63 31.81 -35.23 -9.48
CA TYR A 63 31.13 -35.52 -8.22
C TYR A 63 31.03 -34.24 -7.40
N THR A 64 29.89 -34.04 -6.74
CA THR A 64 29.68 -32.94 -5.81
C THR A 64 30.31 -33.25 -4.45
N GLU A 65 30.64 -32.22 -3.67
CA GLU A 65 31.25 -32.37 -2.32
C GLU A 65 30.40 -33.25 -1.38
N LYS A 66 29.08 -33.28 -1.60
CA LYS A 66 28.09 -34.10 -0.87
C LYS A 66 28.12 -35.59 -1.24
N GLU A 67 28.69 -35.95 -2.40
CA GLU A 67 28.82 -37.35 -2.85
C GLU A 67 30.16 -37.97 -2.43
N LEU A 68 31.08 -37.15 -1.91
CA LEU A 68 32.39 -37.59 -1.38
C LEU A 68 32.44 -37.62 0.16
N ASP A 69 31.32 -37.31 0.86
CA ASP A 69 31.24 -37.16 2.32
C ASP A 69 32.39 -36.31 2.92
N LEU A 70 32.78 -35.24 2.21
CA LEU A 70 33.82 -34.34 2.69
C LEU A 70 33.29 -33.54 3.90
N PRO A 71 34.06 -33.43 5.01
CA PRO A 71 33.66 -32.64 6.16
C PRO A 71 33.54 -31.17 5.75
N GLN A 72 32.33 -30.62 5.85
CA GLN A 72 32.06 -29.24 5.47
C GLN A 72 32.86 -28.28 6.37
N LEU A 73 33.75 -27.50 5.77
CA LEU A 73 34.50 -26.46 6.48
C LEU A 73 33.52 -25.39 7.00
N ASN A 74 33.78 -24.88 8.21
CA ASN A 74 32.98 -23.85 8.86
C ASN A 74 33.02 -22.53 8.06
N MET A 75 32.17 -22.41 7.04
CA MET A 75 32.01 -21.20 6.24
C MET A 75 31.42 -20.09 7.10
N ILE A 76 32.09 -18.92 7.07
CA ILE A 76 31.47 -17.69 7.56
C ILE A 76 30.33 -17.36 6.60
N THR A 77 29.08 -17.47 7.08
CA THR A 77 27.91 -17.04 6.31
C THR A 77 28.10 -15.56 5.93
N PRO A 78 28.02 -15.19 4.63
CA PRO A 78 28.26 -13.81 4.23
C PRO A 78 27.28 -12.90 4.96
N VAL A 79 27.79 -11.82 5.58
CA VAL A 79 27.05 -10.93 6.49
C VAL A 79 26.12 -10.00 5.70
N GLY A 80 25.11 -10.63 5.10
CA GLY A 80 24.23 -10.07 4.11
C GLY A 80 22.90 -10.78 4.15
N VAL A 81 22.20 -10.65 5.29
CA VAL A 81 20.81 -11.10 5.48
C VAL A 81 20.01 -10.75 4.23
N VAL A 82 19.50 -11.79 3.54
CA VAL A 82 18.73 -11.64 2.30
C VAL A 82 17.43 -10.93 2.64
N LYS A 83 17.43 -9.60 2.48
CA LYS A 83 16.28 -8.75 2.79
C LYS A 83 15.11 -9.19 1.90
N PRO A 84 13.95 -9.60 2.46
CA PRO A 84 12.77 -9.86 1.65
C PRO A 84 12.43 -8.58 0.87
N ARG A 85 12.41 -8.68 -0.46
CA ARG A 85 12.29 -7.50 -1.32
C ARG A 85 10.95 -6.80 -1.07
N GLY A 86 11.01 -5.47 -0.93
CA GLY A 86 9.88 -4.61 -0.58
C GLY A 86 10.11 -3.83 0.73
N LYS A 87 10.54 -4.50 1.81
CA LYS A 87 10.54 -3.88 3.15
C LYS A 87 11.86 -3.17 3.50
N LYS A 88 11.80 -1.85 3.70
CA LYS A 88 12.93 -1.02 4.17
C LYS A 88 13.08 -1.17 5.69
N LYS A 89 14.28 -1.56 6.18
CA LYS A 89 14.54 -1.73 7.63
C LYS A 89 14.22 -0.41 8.36
N GLY A 90 13.30 -0.46 9.32
CA GLY A 90 12.87 0.71 10.10
C GLY A 90 11.84 1.62 9.42
N LYS A 91 11.26 1.23 8.28
CA LYS A 91 10.12 1.94 7.66
C LYS A 91 9.02 0.95 7.26
N THR A 92 8.13 0.67 8.20
CA THR A 92 6.88 -0.06 7.98
C THR A 92 5.79 0.96 7.67
N PHE A 93 5.11 0.81 6.53
CA PHE A 93 3.87 1.51 6.25
C PHE A 93 2.68 0.61 6.61
N VAL A 94 1.51 1.20 6.82
CA VAL A 94 0.26 0.43 6.94
C VAL A 94 -0.18 0.09 5.52
N ASP A 95 0.30 -1.05 5.02
CA ASP A 95 -0.04 -1.57 3.70
C ASP A 95 -1.47 -2.17 3.67
N ASP A 96 -2.05 -2.44 4.85
CA ASP A 96 -3.38 -3.03 5.03
C ASP A 96 -4.50 -1.98 4.93
N ALA A 97 -5.35 -2.09 3.90
CA ALA A 97 -6.42 -1.13 3.63
C ALA A 97 -7.42 -0.99 4.80
N GLU A 98 -7.75 -2.09 5.47
CA GLU A 98 -8.67 -2.11 6.61
C GLU A 98 -8.10 -1.34 7.81
N GLY A 99 -6.82 -1.57 8.14
CA GLY A 99 -6.14 -0.84 9.22
C GLY A 99 -6.02 0.65 8.93
N MET A 100 -5.76 1.04 7.67
CA MET A 100 -5.78 2.44 7.24
C MET A 100 -7.17 3.08 7.41
N MET A 101 -8.24 2.37 7.04
CA MET A 101 -9.62 2.86 7.24
C MET A 101 -9.99 3.00 8.73
N THR A 102 -9.56 2.09 9.59
CA THR A 102 -9.77 2.19 11.05
C THR A 102 -9.04 3.41 11.64
N ILE A 103 -7.79 3.65 11.23
CA ILE A 103 -7.02 4.83 11.68
C ILE A 103 -7.70 6.13 11.23
N LEU A 104 -8.19 6.19 9.99
CA LEU A 104 -8.94 7.36 9.49
C LEU A 104 -10.24 7.58 10.27
N ALA A 105 -11.00 6.53 10.58
CA ALA A 105 -12.22 6.64 11.37
C ALA A 105 -11.96 7.16 12.80
N MET A 106 -10.92 6.66 13.47
CA MET A 106 -10.52 7.16 14.81
C MET A 106 -10.08 8.62 14.76
N VAL A 107 -9.23 9.00 13.81
CA VAL A 107 -8.74 10.38 13.66
C VAL A 107 -9.87 11.35 13.26
N ASN A 108 -10.89 10.90 12.53
CA ASN A 108 -12.07 11.71 12.26
C ASN A 108 -12.89 11.92 13.54
N ALA A 109 -13.24 10.86 14.29
CA ALA A 109 -13.99 10.98 15.53
C ALA A 109 -13.32 11.90 16.58
N ASP A 110 -11.99 11.79 16.74
CA ASP A 110 -11.18 12.66 17.61
C ASP A 110 -11.21 14.15 17.21
N ARG A 111 -11.58 14.45 15.95
CA ARG A 111 -11.50 15.80 15.36
C ARG A 111 -12.85 16.37 14.96
N GLU A 112 -13.88 15.56 14.81
CA GLU A 112 -15.23 15.97 14.43
C GLU A 112 -15.78 16.99 15.44
N GLY A 113 -15.68 16.78 16.75
CA GLY A 113 -16.07 17.79 17.75
C GLY A 113 -15.34 19.16 17.61
N GLN A 114 -14.12 19.19 17.05
CA GLN A 114 -13.36 20.42 16.75
C GLN A 114 -13.65 21.02 15.36
N ILE A 115 -14.31 20.28 14.48
CA ILE A 115 -14.66 20.66 13.09
C ILE A 115 -16.14 21.04 13.02
N GLU A 116 -17.02 20.27 13.63
CA GLU A 116 -18.44 20.57 13.87
C GLU A 116 -18.60 21.92 14.56
N SER A 117 -17.87 22.15 15.66
CA SER A 117 -17.90 23.44 16.37
C SER A 117 -17.42 24.62 15.52
N LYS A 118 -16.67 24.39 14.42
CA LYS A 118 -16.31 25.41 13.43
C LYS A 118 -17.37 25.55 12.33
N LEU A 119 -17.90 24.44 11.79
CA LEU A 119 -18.96 24.43 10.78
C LEU A 119 -20.29 25.00 11.31
N MET A 120 -20.71 24.59 12.50
CA MET A 120 -21.90 25.10 13.17
C MET A 120 -21.75 26.58 13.50
N LYS A 121 -20.57 27.02 13.98
CA LYS A 121 -20.27 28.44 14.22
C LYS A 121 -20.21 29.24 12.92
N ALA A 122 -19.73 28.66 11.81
CA ALA A 122 -19.78 29.29 10.49
C ALA A 122 -21.23 29.50 10.02
N ARG A 123 -22.07 28.47 10.12
CA ARG A 123 -23.51 28.53 9.80
C ARG A 123 -24.26 29.54 10.68
N GLN A 124 -24.04 29.55 11.99
CA GLN A 124 -24.61 30.55 12.90
C GLN A 124 -24.19 31.98 12.53
N LEU A 125 -22.93 32.20 12.18
CA LEU A 125 -22.44 33.51 11.72
C LEU A 125 -22.97 33.89 10.33
N GLU A 126 -23.31 32.93 9.48
CA GLU A 126 -23.96 33.14 8.19
C GLU A 126 -25.44 33.51 8.37
N GLU A 127 -26.19 32.76 9.17
CA GLU A 127 -27.57 33.04 9.56
C GLU A 127 -27.72 34.42 10.20
N ILE A 128 -26.82 34.80 11.12
CA ILE A 128 -26.79 36.14 11.72
C ILE A 128 -26.48 37.24 10.69
N ARG A 129 -25.66 36.97 9.66
CA ARG A 129 -25.42 37.92 8.56
C ARG A 129 -26.64 38.04 7.65
N GLU A 130 -27.31 36.93 7.33
CA GLU A 130 -28.54 36.94 6.53
C GLU A 130 -29.68 37.66 7.24
N ALA A 131 -29.90 37.38 8.53
CA ALA A 131 -30.91 38.08 9.33
C ALA A 131 -30.67 39.60 9.33
N LYS A 132 -29.41 40.03 9.50
CA LYS A 132 -29.04 41.46 9.45
C LYS A 132 -29.16 42.07 8.05
N ARG A 133 -28.91 41.32 6.96
CA ARG A 133 -29.21 41.78 5.59
C ARG A 133 -30.71 41.98 5.39
N LYS A 134 -31.51 40.96 5.70
CA LYS A 134 -32.98 40.96 5.56
C LYS A 134 -33.61 42.09 6.39
N GLU A 135 -33.13 42.35 7.61
CA GLU A 135 -33.56 43.49 8.44
C GLU A 135 -33.14 44.84 7.84
N ALA A 136 -31.90 44.99 7.36
CA ALA A 136 -31.43 46.23 6.74
C ALA A 136 -32.17 46.53 5.42
N GLU A 137 -32.46 45.50 4.63
CA GLU A 137 -33.27 45.57 3.40
C GLU A 137 -34.72 45.97 3.71
N ALA A 138 -35.36 45.36 4.71
CA ALA A 138 -36.69 45.75 5.17
C ALA A 138 -36.74 47.21 5.65
N ARG A 139 -35.79 47.63 6.52
CA ARG A 139 -35.65 49.02 6.97
C ARG A 139 -35.37 50.00 5.82
N HIS A 140 -34.75 49.55 4.73
CA HIS A 140 -34.51 50.37 3.53
C HIS A 140 -35.73 50.43 2.62
N ALA A 141 -36.47 49.33 2.47
CA ALA A 141 -37.75 49.27 1.76
C ALA A 141 -38.79 50.17 2.45
N GLU A 142 -38.93 50.10 3.77
CA GLU A 142 -39.77 51.02 4.55
C GLU A 142 -39.46 52.49 4.26
N LYS A 143 -38.18 52.87 4.27
CA LYS A 143 -37.74 54.25 4.00
C LYS A 143 -38.07 54.67 2.57
N LYS A 144 -37.89 53.77 1.59
CA LYS A 144 -38.29 54.01 0.20
C LYS A 144 -39.80 54.20 0.07
N ASN A 145 -40.61 53.31 0.65
CA ASN A 145 -42.06 53.38 0.61
C ASN A 145 -42.56 54.70 1.20
N LYS A 146 -42.10 55.06 2.41
CA LYS A 146 -42.41 56.34 3.08
C LYS A 146 -42.02 57.56 2.23
N LEU A 147 -40.92 57.50 1.47
CA LEU A 147 -40.52 58.56 0.55
C LEU A 147 -41.37 58.60 -0.73
N GLU A 148 -41.75 57.46 -1.30
CA GLU A 148 -42.64 57.41 -2.47
C GLU A 148 -44.07 57.81 -2.12
N GLU A 149 -44.61 57.41 -0.95
CA GLU A 149 -45.89 57.90 -0.41
C GLU A 149 -45.90 59.43 -0.30
N VAL A 150 -44.84 60.03 0.26
CA VAL A 150 -44.72 61.50 0.35
C VAL A 150 -44.64 62.14 -1.04
N LYS A 151 -43.83 61.61 -1.96
CA LYS A 151 -43.76 62.08 -3.36
C LYS A 151 -45.12 61.98 -4.07
N GLN A 152 -45.83 60.87 -3.90
CA GLN A 152 -47.17 60.66 -4.46
C GLN A 152 -48.20 61.62 -3.84
N SER A 153 -48.11 61.92 -2.54
CA SER A 153 -48.97 62.92 -1.89
C SER A 153 -48.74 64.33 -2.43
N ILE A 154 -47.50 64.70 -2.74
CA ILE A 154 -47.13 65.99 -3.34
C ILE A 154 -47.59 66.04 -4.81
N ARG A 155 -47.34 64.98 -5.58
CA ARG A 155 -47.72 64.87 -6.99
C ARG A 155 -49.25 64.89 -7.17
N SER A 156 -49.99 64.15 -6.34
CA SER A 156 -51.46 64.14 -6.37
C SER A 156 -52.08 65.46 -5.91
N LYS A 157 -51.52 66.14 -4.91
CA LYS A 157 -51.89 67.53 -4.56
C LYS A 157 -51.67 68.48 -5.75
N LYS A 158 -50.53 68.40 -6.45
CA LYS A 158 -50.24 69.23 -7.64
C LYS A 158 -51.20 68.95 -8.79
N HIS A 159 -51.63 67.70 -8.99
CA HIS A 159 -52.62 67.34 -10.03
C HIS A 159 -54.08 67.68 -9.66
N LYS A 160 -54.40 67.84 -8.37
CA LYS A 160 -55.70 68.40 -7.93
C LYS A 160 -55.79 69.93 -8.02
N GLY A 161 -54.71 70.61 -8.37
CA GLY A 161 -54.65 72.08 -8.54
C GLY A 161 -55.28 72.63 -9.81
N GLY A 162 -56.30 71.97 -10.37
CA GLY A 162 -57.18 72.58 -11.39
C GLY A 162 -58.19 73.52 -10.72
N PRO A 163 -58.58 74.65 -11.33
CA PRO A 163 -59.30 75.70 -10.63
C PRO A 163 -60.75 75.31 -10.30
N LYS A 164 -61.01 74.97 -9.03
CA LYS A 164 -62.35 75.07 -8.43
C LYS A 164 -62.31 75.63 -7.00
N ALA A 165 -63.14 76.64 -6.81
CA ALA A 165 -63.50 77.41 -5.63
C ALA A 165 -63.24 76.78 -4.24
N ASP A 166 -62.61 77.61 -3.39
CA ASP A 166 -63.07 77.98 -2.05
C ASP A 166 -63.64 76.89 -1.13
N LYS A 167 -62.82 76.46 -0.17
CA LYS A 167 -63.27 76.40 1.23
C LYS A 167 -62.10 76.50 2.21
N ALA A 168 -62.27 77.37 3.22
CA ALA A 168 -61.28 77.60 4.26
C ALA A 168 -61.24 76.45 5.29
N ALA A 169 -60.03 76.16 5.79
CA ALA A 169 -59.83 75.36 7.00
C ALA A 169 -58.55 75.87 7.71
N SER A 170 -58.73 76.52 8.86
CA SER A 170 -57.65 77.14 9.65
C SER A 170 -57.06 76.17 10.67
N VAL A 171 -55.73 76.03 10.68
CA VAL A 171 -54.96 75.43 11.79
C VAL A 171 -53.66 76.24 11.95
N PRO A 172 -53.29 76.70 13.17
CA PRO A 172 -52.22 77.69 13.35
C PRO A 172 -50.81 77.09 13.38
N ASP A 173 -49.83 77.94 13.06
CA ASP A 173 -48.40 77.68 13.24
C ASP A 173 -48.07 77.46 14.73
N LYS A 174 -47.15 76.53 15.02
CA LYS A 174 -46.67 76.22 16.37
C LYS A 174 -45.17 75.93 16.45
N SER A 175 -44.45 77.01 16.73
CA SER A 175 -43.22 77.04 17.55
C SER A 175 -42.01 76.23 17.05
N SER A 176 -41.09 76.94 16.42
CA SER A 176 -39.70 76.54 16.17
C SER A 176 -38.89 76.40 17.48
N LYS A 177 -39.15 75.36 18.27
CA LYS A 177 -38.52 75.17 19.59
C LYS A 177 -37.03 74.80 19.44
N SER A 178 -36.16 75.75 19.77
CA SER A 178 -34.71 75.67 19.60
C SER A 178 -34.09 74.52 20.41
N LYS A 179 -33.39 73.61 19.71
CA LYS A 179 -32.59 72.56 20.36
C LYS A 179 -31.21 73.14 20.71
N GLY A 180 -30.91 73.22 22.01
CA GLY A 180 -29.71 73.88 22.52
C GLY A 180 -28.39 73.25 22.06
N LYS A 181 -27.32 74.06 22.04
CA LYS A 181 -25.96 73.62 21.72
C LYS A 181 -25.53 72.47 22.65
N ARG A 182 -25.15 71.33 22.06
CA ARG A 182 -24.48 70.24 22.80
C ARG A 182 -22.97 70.53 22.82
N LYS A 183 -22.30 70.31 23.96
CA LYS A 183 -20.84 70.41 24.03
C LYS A 183 -20.20 69.25 23.26
N SER A 184 -19.25 69.55 22.39
CA SER A 184 -18.38 68.57 21.72
C SER A 184 -17.00 68.59 22.37
N VAL A 185 -16.39 67.42 22.56
CA VAL A 185 -14.99 67.28 22.96
C VAL A 185 -14.16 67.03 21.71
N ALA A 186 -13.05 67.75 21.55
CA ALA A 186 -12.02 67.46 20.56
C ALA A 186 -10.86 66.75 21.27
N PHE A 187 -10.22 65.81 20.57
CA PHE A 187 -8.91 65.29 20.94
C PHE A 187 -7.84 66.14 20.26
N ALA A 188 -6.69 66.31 20.92
CA ALA A 188 -5.51 66.99 20.41
C ALA A 188 -4.58 66.00 19.68
#